data_AF-A0A0A9AFT3-F1
#
_entry.id   AF-A0A0A9AFT3-F1
#
_cell.length_a   1.000
_cell.length_b   1.000
_cell.length_c   1.000
_cell.angle_alpha   90.00
_cell.angle_beta   90.00
_cell.angle_gamma   90.00
#
_symmetry.space_group_name_H-M   'P 1'
#
loop_
_entity.id
_entity.type
_entity.pdbx_description
1 polymer ?
#
loop_
_entity_poly.entity_id
_entity_poly.type
_entity_poly.pdbx_seq_one_letter_code
_entity_poly.pdbx_strand_id
1 'polypeptide(L)' 'MEKDSEGLIFGQRTVVAMNGDLYKNYLQYRMYMKEAMVELLGRKDSENIIIELTKDGSGSGAALLAAANSKYAAQF' A
#
# COMPACT_ATOMS: atom_id res chain seq x y z
N MET A 1 -10.75 -0.66 10.21
CA MET A 1 -10.07 0.27 11.14
C MET A 1 -9.59 -0.42 12.42
N GLU A 2 -10.27 -1.43 12.96
CA GLU A 2 -9.82 -2.07 14.22
C GLU A 2 -8.63 -3.04 14.11
N LYS A 3 -8.29 -3.54 12.91
CA LYS A 3 -7.16 -4.48 12.73
C LYS A 3 -5.79 -3.84 12.52
N ASP A 4 -5.73 -2.50 12.46
CA ASP A 4 -4.48 -1.77 12.19
C ASP A 4 -3.58 -1.62 13.43
N SER A 5 -4.10 -1.98 14.60
CA SER A 5 -3.46 -1.78 15.91
C SER A 5 -2.50 -2.91 16.32
N GLU A 6 -2.66 -4.12 15.78
CA GLU A 6 -1.86 -5.29 16.22
C GLU A 6 -0.41 -5.26 15.70
N GLY A 7 -0.12 -4.47 14.66
CA GLY A 7 1.22 -4.31 14.08
C GLY A 7 2.10 -3.23 14.73
N LEU A 8 1.61 -2.52 15.76
CA LEU A 8 2.36 -1.45 16.42
C LEU A 8 3.29 -1.96 17.54
N ILE A 9 3.28 -3.26 17.83
CA ILE A 9 3.91 -3.82 19.05
C ILE A 9 5.26 -4.51 18.76
N PHE A 10 5.61 -4.83 17.50
CA PHE A 10 6.92 -5.41 17.13
C PHE A 10 7.39 -4.99 15.73
N GLY A 11 8.00 -3.81 15.60
CA GLY A 11 8.73 -3.38 14.39
C GLY A 11 8.02 -2.35 13.51
N GLN A 12 8.74 -1.79 12.54
CA GLN A 12 8.23 -0.77 11.62
C GLN A 12 7.28 -1.40 10.60
N ARG A 13 5.97 -1.12 10.72
CA ARG A 13 4.97 -1.52 9.72
C ARG A 13 5.28 -0.89 8.36
N THR A 14 5.33 -1.71 7.33
CA THR A 14 5.56 -1.29 5.94
C THR A 14 4.31 -1.56 5.10
N VAL A 15 3.82 -0.53 4.39
CA VAL A 15 2.67 -0.66 3.51
C VAL A 15 3.11 -0.40 2.07
N VAL A 16 2.78 -1.32 1.17
CA VAL A 16 3.04 -1.21 -0.27
C VAL A 16 1.72 -1.02 -1.00
N ALA A 17 1.48 0.20 -1.48
CA ALA A 17 0.36 0.50 -2.36
C ALA A 17 0.60 -0.15 -3.74
N MET A 18 -0.27 -1.09 -4.12
CA MET A 18 -0.20 -1.81 -5.38
C MET A 18 -1.39 -1.42 -6.26
N ASN A 19 -1.09 -1.02 -7.50
CA ASN A 19 -2.08 -0.73 -8.53
C ASN A 19 -1.83 -1.61 -9.77
N GLY A 20 -2.85 -1.83 -10.59
CA GLY A 20 -2.77 -2.57 -11.84
C GLY A 20 -3.78 -3.72 -11.94
N ASP A 21 -4.31 -3.92 -13.14
CA ASP A 21 -5.39 -4.87 -13.39
C ASP A 21 -4.99 -6.32 -13.17
N LEU A 22 -3.72 -6.67 -13.37
CA LEU A 22 -3.23 -8.03 -13.11
C LEU A 22 -3.31 -8.36 -11.61
N TYR A 23 -2.82 -7.47 -10.75
CA TYR A 23 -2.92 -7.65 -9.30
C TYR A 23 -4.37 -7.56 -8.80
N LYS A 24 -5.19 -6.71 -9.42
CA LYS A 24 -6.59 -6.48 -9.06
C LYS A 24 -7.50 -7.65 -9.45
N ASN A 25 -7.41 -8.13 -10.67
CA ASN A 25 -8.40 -9.02 -11.28
C ASN A 25 -7.95 -10.49 -11.30
N TYR A 26 -6.65 -10.78 -11.14
CA TYR A 26 -6.12 -12.15 -11.19
C TYR A 26 -5.71 -12.63 -9.79
N LEU A 27 -6.56 -13.46 -9.15
CA LEU A 27 -6.36 -13.92 -7.78
C LEU A 27 -5.08 -14.74 -7.60
N GLN A 28 -4.81 -15.69 -8.50
CA GLN A 28 -3.64 -16.57 -8.41
C GLN A 28 -2.33 -15.77 -8.54
N TYR A 29 -2.28 -14.78 -9.44
CA TYR A 29 -1.14 -13.87 -9.53
C TYR A 29 -0.90 -13.13 -8.21
N ARG A 30 -1.96 -12.58 -7.60
CA ARG A 30 -1.88 -11.92 -6.30
C ARG A 30 -1.36 -12.86 -5.21
N MET A 31 -1.85 -14.10 -5.18
CA MET A 31 -1.44 -15.10 -4.20
C MET A 31 0.04 -15.46 -4.37
N TYR A 32 0.46 -15.86 -5.57
CA TYR A 32 1.85 -16.25 -5.84
C TYR A 32 2.83 -15.10 -5.63
N MET A 33 2.46 -13.86 -5.94
CA MET A 33 3.30 -12.70 -5.67
C MET A 33 3.51 -12.49 -4.16
N LYS A 34 2.45 -12.68 -3.34
CA LYS A 34 2.57 -12.61 -1.88
C LYS A 34 3.38 -13.78 -1.31
N GLU A 35 3.20 -14.98 -1.83
CA GLU A 35 3.98 -16.16 -1.42
C GLU A 35 5.47 -15.97 -1.73
N ALA A 36 5.81 -15.52 -2.95
CA ALA A 36 7.17 -15.19 -3.33
C ALA A 36 7.78 -14.10 -2.44
N MET A 37 7.00 -13.08 -2.05
CA MET A 37 7.46 -12.06 -1.09
C MET A 37 7.82 -12.68 0.27
N VAL A 38 6.98 -13.56 0.80
CA VAL A 38 7.23 -14.25 2.08
C VAL A 38 8.47 -15.14 1.98
N GLU A 39 8.67 -15.82 0.85
CA GLU A 39 9.85 -16.64 0.60
C GLU A 39 11.14 -15.81 0.56
N LEU A 40 11.11 -14.67 -0.14
CA LEU A 40 12.28 -13.79 -0.30
C LEU A 40 12.70 -13.08 1.00
N LEU A 41 11.73 -12.64 1.79
CA LEU A 41 11.97 -11.83 2.99
C LEU A 41 12.02 -12.67 4.28
N GLY A 42 11.53 -13.91 4.21
CA GLY A 42 11.32 -14.74 5.38
C GLY A 42 10.06 -14.33 6.16
N ARG A 43 9.48 -15.31 6.89
CA ARG A 43 8.20 -15.15 7.58
C ARG A 43 8.19 -13.97 8.55
N LYS A 44 9.23 -13.87 9.40
CA LYS A 44 9.34 -12.86 10.44
C LYS A 44 9.26 -11.42 9.88
N ASP A 45 9.99 -11.13 8.80
CA ASP A 45 10.03 -9.78 8.26
C ASP A 45 8.79 -9.50 7.38
N SER A 46 8.23 -10.54 6.75
CA SER A 46 7.01 -10.42 5.93
C SER A 46 5.74 -10.12 6.75
N GLU A 47 5.70 -10.48 8.04
CA GLU A 47 4.57 -10.21 8.94
C GLU A 47 4.29 -8.72 9.11
N ASN A 48 5.32 -7.88 8.96
CA ASN A 48 5.21 -6.43 9.06
C ASN A 48 4.88 -5.72 7.73
N ILE A 49 4.73 -6.47 6.63
CA ILE A 49 4.50 -5.93 5.29
C ILE A 49 3.08 -6.18 4.84
N ILE A 50 2.39 -5.11 4.45
CA ILE A 50 1.02 -5.15 3.95
C ILE A 50 1.00 -4.63 2.51
N ILE A 51 0.56 -5.47 1.58
CA ILE A 51 0.32 -5.06 0.19
C ILE A 51 -1.16 -4.68 0.05
N GLU A 52 -1.40 -3.38 -0.14
CA GLU A 52 -2.73 -2.79 -0.23
C GLU A 52 -3.09 -2.49 -1.69
N LEU A 53 -4.26 -2.96 -2.13
CA LEU A 53 -4.77 -2.63 -3.47
C LEU A 53 -5.28 -1.19 -3.46
N THR A 54 -4.64 -0.31 -4.22
CA THR A 54 -5.08 1.08 -4.37
C THR A 54 -5.81 1.27 -5.68
N LYS A 55 -7.06 1.72 -5.62
CA LYS A 55 -7.84 2.10 -6.80
C LYS A 55 -7.48 3.54 -7.21
N ASP A 56 -7.07 3.73 -8.46
CA ASP A 56 -6.80 5.04 -9.06
C ASP A 56 -5.80 5.91 -8.26
N GLY A 57 -4.84 5.25 -7.59
CA GLY A 57 -3.89 5.92 -6.67
C GLY A 57 -3.05 7.00 -7.33
N SER A 58 -2.70 6.85 -8.62
CA SER A 58 -1.96 7.86 -9.37
C SER A 58 -2.78 9.13 -9.64
N GLY A 59 -4.05 8.99 -10.01
CA GLY A 59 -4.93 10.13 -10.27
C GLY A 59 -5.23 10.92 -8.99
N SER A 60 -5.66 10.22 -7.94
CA SER A 60 -5.91 10.82 -6.62
C SER A 60 -4.64 11.41 -6.01
N GLY A 61 -3.50 10.71 -6.14
CA GLY A 61 -2.20 11.19 -5.69
C GLY A 61 -1.76 12.45 -6.42
N ALA A 62 -1.95 12.52 -7.75
CA ALA A 62 -1.68 13.72 -8.52
C ALA A 62 -2.56 14.90 -8.08
N ALA A 63 -3.85 14.67 -7.82
CA ALA A 63 -4.75 15.69 -7.30
C ALA A 63 -4.32 16.20 -5.90
N LEU A 64 -3.93 15.28 -5.01
CA LEU A 64 -3.39 15.62 -3.69
C LEU A 64 -2.11 16.45 -3.80
N LEU A 65 -1.17 16.06 -4.67
CA LEU A 65 0.05 16.82 -4.92
C LEU A 65 -0.26 18.22 -5.48
N ALA A 66 -1.21 18.33 -6.41
CA ALA A 66 -1.63 19.61 -6.96
C ALA A 66 -2.27 20.51 -5.89
N ALA A 67 -3.10 19.95 -5.00
CA ALA A 67 -3.71 20.68 -3.90
C ALA A 67 -2.67 21.16 -2.87
N ALA A 68 -1.72 20.30 -2.49
CA ALA A 68 -0.64 20.64 -1.58
C ALA A 68 0.31 21.72 -2.14
N ASN A 69 0.39 21.83 -3.48
CA ASN A 69 1.18 22.84 -4.18
C ASN A 69 0.31 23.94 -4.82
N SER A 70 -0.91 24.14 -4.31
CA SER A 70 -1.85 25.10 -4.87
C SER A 70 -1.36 26.54 -4.69
N LYS A 71 -1.47 27.35 -5.74
CA LYS A 71 -1.26 28.81 -5.68
C LYS A 71 -2.27 29.52 -4.78
N TYR A 72 -3.37 28.85 -4.43
CA TYR A 72 -4.46 29.37 -3.62
C TYR A 72 -4.32 28.99 -2.14
N ALA A 73 -3.22 28.33 -1.72
CA ALA A 73 -3.05 27.85 -0.36
C ALA A 73 -3.06 28.96 0.72
N ALA A 74 -2.72 30.19 0.36
CA ALA A 74 -2.72 31.36 1.26
C ALA A 74 -3.97 32.25 1.13
N GLN A 75 -4.98 31.84 0.36
CA GLN A 75 -6.22 32.60 0.16
C GLN A 75 -7.36 32.15 1.08
N PHE A 76 -7.03 31.38 2.11
CA PHE A 76 -7.93 30.93 3.18
C PHE A 76 -7.27 31.16 4.54
#